data_AF-A0A8S3JR34-F1
#
_entry.id   AF-A0A8S3JR34-F1
#
_cell.length_a   1.000
_cell.length_b   1.000
_cell.length_c   1.000
_cell.angle_alpha   90.00
_cell.angle_beta   90.00
_cell.angle_gamma   90.00
#
_symmetry.space_group_name_H-M   'P 1'
#
loop_
_entity.id
_entity.type
_entity.pdbx_description
1 polymer ?
#
loop_
_entity_poly.entity_id
_entity_poly.type
_entity_poly.pdbx_seq_one_letter_code
_entity_poly.pdbx_strand_id
1 'polypeptide(L)'
;PVNKTGKLCIEVTAESKISHISEELCIGCGICVKKCPFDAITIINLPSNLDKETTHRYGPNSFKLHRLPTPRPGQVLGLVGSNGTGKTTALRVLAGKLKPNLGKFTTPPDWQDILRYFRGSELQNYFTKILEENLKAILKPQYVDQIPRAAQVK
;
A
#
# COMPACT_ATOMS: atom_id res chain seq x y z
N PRO A 1 -7.23 -19.39 20.53
CA PRO A 1 -7.84 -18.51 19.49
C PRO A 1 -8.57 -17.34 20.14
N VAL A 2 -8.36 -16.13 19.63
CA VAL A 2 -8.86 -14.89 20.25
C VAL A 2 -10.39 -14.86 20.36
N ASN A 3 -11.10 -15.46 19.39
CA ASN A 3 -12.55 -15.67 19.46
C ASN A 3 -12.98 -16.63 20.58
N LYS A 4 -12.14 -17.57 21.02
CA LYS A 4 -12.44 -18.46 22.16
C LYS A 4 -12.26 -17.78 23.52
N THR A 5 -11.60 -16.63 23.56
CA THR A 5 -11.39 -15.81 24.77
C THR A 5 -12.38 -14.66 24.89
N GLY A 6 -13.45 -14.64 24.08
CA GLY A 6 -14.53 -13.64 24.15
C GLY A 6 -14.29 -12.34 23.37
N LYS A 7 -13.18 -12.21 22.63
CA LYS A 7 -12.91 -11.06 21.76
C LYS A 7 -13.18 -11.42 20.30
N LEU A 8 -13.93 -10.58 19.57
CA LEU A 8 -14.25 -10.80 18.16
C LEU A 8 -13.08 -10.32 17.26
N CYS A 9 -12.24 -11.26 16.82
CA CYS A 9 -11.14 -10.97 15.89
C CYS A 9 -11.58 -10.98 14.43
N ILE A 10 -12.60 -11.78 14.08
CA ILE A 10 -13.22 -11.81 12.76
C ILE A 10 -14.70 -11.51 12.96
N GLU A 11 -15.18 -10.47 12.30
CA GLU A 11 -16.56 -10.00 12.34
C GLU A 11 -17.24 -10.31 11.01
N VAL A 12 -18.29 -11.12 11.07
CA VAL A 12 -19.16 -11.45 9.94
C VAL A 12 -20.58 -11.48 10.47
N THR A 13 -21.42 -10.56 10.02
CA THR A 13 -22.87 -10.59 10.28
C THR A 13 -23.61 -11.16 9.07
N ALA A 14 -24.86 -11.58 9.23
CA ALA A 14 -25.67 -12.08 8.11
C ALA A 14 -25.92 -11.04 7.01
N GLU A 15 -25.82 -9.75 7.35
CA GLU A 15 -25.95 -8.61 6.44
C GLU A 15 -24.60 -8.22 5.80
N SER A 16 -23.48 -8.71 6.34
CA SER A 16 -22.14 -8.35 5.89
C SER A 16 -21.84 -8.97 4.53
N LYS A 17 -21.53 -8.11 3.53
CA LYS A 17 -21.07 -8.56 2.21
C LYS A 17 -19.61 -9.03 2.20
N ILE A 18 -18.81 -8.55 3.15
CA ILE A 18 -17.38 -8.81 3.27
C ILE A 18 -17.07 -9.09 4.74
N SER A 19 -16.22 -10.09 5.02
CA SER A 19 -15.73 -10.35 6.37
C SER A 19 -14.67 -9.32 6.77
N HIS A 20 -14.79 -8.75 7.97
CA HIS A 20 -13.77 -7.87 8.53
C HIS A 20 -12.87 -8.63 9.52
N ILE A 21 -11.55 -8.44 9.41
CA ILE A 21 -10.57 -9.05 10.30
C ILE A 21 -9.85 -7.94 11.07
N SER A 22 -9.95 -7.95 12.39
CA SER A 22 -9.19 -7.02 13.24
C SER A 22 -7.70 -7.38 13.24
N GLU A 23 -6.87 -6.51 12.68
CA GLU A 23 -5.42 -6.68 12.62
C GLU A 23 -4.76 -6.52 14.00
N GLU A 24 -5.37 -5.76 14.91
CA GLU A 24 -4.87 -5.57 16.29
C GLU A 24 -5.08 -6.81 17.16
N LEU A 25 -6.22 -7.49 16.96
CA LEU A 25 -6.55 -8.71 17.69
C LEU A 25 -5.98 -9.97 17.03
N CYS A 26 -5.58 -9.91 15.76
CA CYS A 26 -5.06 -11.07 15.04
C CYS A 26 -3.67 -11.46 15.53
N ILE A 27 -3.57 -12.61 16.20
CA ILE A 27 -2.29 -13.19 16.65
C ILE A 27 -1.57 -14.02 15.56
N GLY A 28 -2.05 -14.01 14.31
CA GLY A 28 -1.40 -14.73 13.22
C GLY A 28 -1.50 -16.27 13.29
N CYS A 29 -2.44 -16.84 14.05
CA CYS A 29 -2.53 -18.29 14.29
C CYS A 29 -2.84 -19.17 13.06
N GLY A 30 -3.25 -18.59 11.93
CA GLY A 30 -3.49 -19.33 10.67
C GLY A 30 -4.74 -20.21 10.63
N ILE A 31 -5.53 -20.30 11.70
CA ILE A 31 -6.72 -21.18 11.76
C ILE A 31 -7.78 -20.75 10.74
N CYS A 32 -7.99 -19.46 10.54
CA CYS A 32 -8.97 -18.94 9.58
C CYS A 32 -8.61 -19.26 8.13
N VAL A 33 -7.32 -19.25 7.79
CA VAL A 33 -6.81 -19.64 6.45
C VAL A 33 -7.17 -21.10 6.17
N LYS A 34 -6.82 -22.01 7.09
CA LYS A 34 -7.08 -23.46 6.94
C LYS A 34 -8.56 -23.82 6.93
N LYS A 35 -9.41 -23.01 7.57
CA LYS A 35 -10.86 -23.25 7.64
C LYS A 35 -11.64 -22.58 6.51
N CYS A 36 -11.02 -21.68 5.74
CA CYS A 36 -11.71 -20.97 4.68
C CYS A 36 -11.98 -21.95 3.52
N PRO A 37 -13.25 -22.18 3.12
CA PRO A 37 -13.56 -23.09 2.02
C PRO A 37 -13.19 -22.54 0.64
N PHE A 38 -12.82 -21.25 0.55
CA PHE A 38 -12.57 -20.53 -0.71
C PHE A 38 -11.16 -19.92 -0.79
N ASP A 39 -10.28 -20.22 0.17
CA ASP A 39 -8.93 -19.62 0.27
C ASP A 39 -8.91 -18.08 0.20
N ALA A 40 -9.99 -17.44 0.64
CA ALA A 40 -10.16 -15.98 0.58
C ALA A 40 -9.36 -15.21 1.64
N ILE A 41 -8.78 -15.91 2.63
CA ILE A 41 -8.06 -15.31 3.75
C ILE A 41 -6.58 -15.69 3.63
N THR A 42 -5.71 -14.68 3.60
CA THR A 42 -4.25 -14.86 3.68
C THR A 42 -3.73 -14.12 4.91
N ILE A 43 -2.96 -14.80 5.75
CA ILE A 43 -2.24 -14.17 6.87
C ILE A 43 -0.77 -14.02 6.48
N ILE A 44 -0.29 -12.78 6.54
CA ILE A 44 1.12 -12.45 6.35
C ILE A 44 1.62 -11.91 7.69
N ASN A 45 2.55 -12.62 8.32
CA ASN A 45 3.19 -12.16 9.54
C ASN A 45 4.30 -11.17 9.17
N LEU A 46 3.98 -9.89 9.26
CA LEU A 46 4.94 -8.82 9.06
C LEU A 46 5.83 -8.66 10.30
N PRO A 47 7.13 -8.37 10.14
CA PRO A 47 7.96 -7.92 11.26
C PRO A 47 7.34 -6.72 11.97
N SER A 48 7.36 -6.73 13.30
CA SER A 48 6.69 -5.74 14.18
C SER A 48 7.05 -4.26 13.92
N ASN A 49 8.14 -3.99 13.21
CA ASN A 49 8.58 -2.63 12.91
C ASN A 49 7.99 -2.02 11.63
N LEU A 50 7.35 -2.83 10.76
CA LEU A 50 6.89 -2.37 9.44
C LEU A 50 5.58 -1.57 9.48
N ASP A 51 4.73 -1.76 10.49
CA ASP A 51 3.46 -1.01 10.57
C ASP A 51 3.68 0.50 10.69
N LYS A 52 4.77 0.92 11.37
CA LYS A 52 5.18 2.32 11.51
C LYS A 52 5.66 2.94 10.18
N GLU A 53 6.02 2.11 9.21
CA GLU A 53 6.60 2.49 7.93
C GLU A 53 5.61 2.38 6.76
N THR A 54 4.32 2.35 7.07
CA THR A 54 3.25 2.28 6.07
C THR A 54 3.22 3.56 5.23
N THR A 55 3.51 3.44 3.95
CA THR A 55 3.46 4.54 2.98
C THR A 55 2.06 4.72 2.39
N HIS A 56 1.40 3.60 2.03
CA HIS A 56 0.08 3.65 1.42
C HIS A 56 -0.74 2.42 1.78
N ARG A 57 -2.06 2.59 1.92
CA ARG A 57 -3.02 1.50 2.15
C ARG A 57 -4.31 1.77 1.37
N TYR A 58 -4.83 0.76 0.67
CA TYR A 58 -6.05 0.95 -0.13
C TYR A 58 -7.34 0.87 0.70
N GLY A 59 -7.34 0.12 1.80
CA GLY A 59 -8.55 -0.09 2.59
C GLY A 59 -8.34 -1.07 3.76
N PRO A 60 -9.41 -1.37 4.53
CA PRO A 60 -9.36 -2.39 5.57
C PRO A 60 -9.06 -3.75 4.93
N ASN A 61 -8.24 -4.57 5.61
CA ASN A 61 -7.77 -5.90 5.13
C ASN A 61 -7.26 -5.94 3.67
N SER A 62 -6.80 -4.79 3.17
CA SER A 62 -6.29 -4.62 1.81
C SER A 62 -4.78 -4.45 1.80
N PHE A 63 -4.18 -4.45 0.62
CA PHE A 63 -2.75 -4.26 0.43
C PHE A 63 -2.22 -2.99 1.11
N LYS A 64 -1.12 -3.16 1.87
CA LYS A 64 -0.31 -2.08 2.44
C LYS A 64 1.04 -2.04 1.74
N LEU A 65 1.44 -0.85 1.30
CA LEU A 65 2.79 -0.58 0.83
C LEU A 65 3.62 -0.02 2.00
N HIS A 66 4.74 -0.66 2.29
CA HIS A 66 5.70 -0.21 3.29
C HIS A 66 6.97 0.29 2.62
N ARG A 67 7.48 1.44 3.11
CA ARG A 67 8.65 2.14 2.55
C ARG A 67 8.51 2.48 1.05
N LEU A 68 9.47 3.24 0.55
CA LEU A 68 9.67 3.48 -0.88
C LEU A 68 11.16 3.44 -1.20
N PRO A 69 11.55 2.94 -2.39
CA PRO A 69 12.92 3.10 -2.85
C PRO A 69 13.13 4.54 -3.31
N THR A 70 14.32 5.08 -3.07
CA THR A 70 14.65 6.46 -3.47
C THR A 70 15.43 6.48 -4.78
N PRO A 71 14.90 7.10 -5.85
CA PRO A 71 15.65 7.26 -7.10
C PRO A 71 16.77 8.29 -6.93
N ARG A 72 17.98 7.92 -7.37
CA ARG A 72 19.16 8.80 -7.37
C ARG A 72 19.49 9.27 -8.79
N PRO A 73 19.71 10.58 -9.02
CA PRO A 73 20.09 11.10 -10.33
C PRO A 73 21.37 10.43 -10.86
N GLY A 74 21.43 10.21 -12.18
CA GLY A 74 22.60 9.60 -12.83
C GLY A 74 22.74 8.09 -12.62
N GLN A 75 21.78 7.43 -11.94
CA GLN A 75 21.79 6.00 -11.69
C GLN A 75 20.47 5.35 -12.10
N VAL A 76 20.54 4.06 -12.46
CA VAL A 76 19.35 3.24 -12.72
C VAL A 76 19.01 2.46 -11.45
N LEU A 77 17.85 2.74 -10.87
CA LEU A 77 17.32 2.01 -9.72
C LEU A 77 16.52 0.79 -10.19
N GLY A 78 17.02 -0.41 -9.88
CA GLY A 78 16.31 -1.67 -10.12
C GLY A 78 15.30 -1.97 -9.00
N LEU A 79 14.05 -2.28 -9.36
CA LEU A 79 13.01 -2.70 -8.43
C LEU A 79 12.52 -4.11 -8.78
N VAL A 80 12.94 -5.11 -8.00
CA VAL A 80 12.65 -6.54 -8.23
C VAL A 80 11.81 -7.10 -7.08
N GLY A 81 10.88 -7.99 -7.40
CA GLY A 81 10.03 -8.68 -6.42
C GLY A 81 8.91 -9.45 -7.12
N SER A 82 8.23 -10.35 -6.40
CA SER A 82 7.09 -11.11 -6.94
C SER A 82 5.89 -10.20 -7.28
N ASN A 83 4.93 -10.73 -8.03
CA ASN A 83 3.68 -10.01 -8.31
C ASN A 83 2.90 -9.78 -7.00
N GLY A 84 2.21 -8.65 -6.90
CA GLY A 84 1.45 -8.29 -5.70
C GLY A 84 2.26 -7.68 -4.55
N THR A 85 3.59 -7.51 -4.68
CA THR A 85 4.42 -6.87 -3.63
C THR A 85 4.37 -5.34 -3.60
N GLY A 86 3.61 -4.72 -4.51
CA GLY A 86 3.45 -3.26 -4.55
C GLY A 86 4.42 -2.50 -5.45
N LYS A 87 5.18 -3.17 -6.32
CA LYS A 87 6.09 -2.49 -7.28
C LYS A 87 5.38 -1.40 -8.10
N THR A 88 4.25 -1.74 -8.70
CA THR A 88 3.45 -0.79 -9.51
C THR A 88 2.88 0.34 -8.64
N THR A 89 2.49 0.04 -7.39
CA THR A 89 2.04 1.06 -6.43
C THR A 89 3.17 2.02 -6.08
N ALA A 90 4.38 1.51 -5.77
CA ALA A 90 5.56 2.32 -5.48
C ALA A 90 5.91 3.25 -6.65
N LEU A 91 5.90 2.74 -7.89
CA LEU A 91 6.15 3.56 -9.09
C LEU A 91 5.09 4.65 -9.28
N ARG A 92 3.80 4.34 -9.02
CA ARG A 92 2.73 5.36 -9.09
C ARG A 92 2.89 6.45 -8.04
N VAL A 93 3.35 6.09 -6.84
CA VAL A 93 3.65 7.07 -5.77
C VAL A 93 4.85 7.94 -6.16
N LEU A 94 5.95 7.33 -6.59
CA LEU A 94 7.15 8.05 -7.04
C LEU A 94 6.90 8.92 -8.27
N ALA A 95 5.91 8.60 -9.09
CA ALA A 95 5.53 9.42 -10.23
C ALA A 95 4.53 10.54 -9.91
N GLY A 96 4.13 10.70 -8.65
CA GLY A 96 3.10 11.67 -8.25
C GLY A 96 1.69 11.33 -8.71
N LYS A 97 1.46 10.18 -9.36
CA LYS A 97 0.13 9.75 -9.82
C LYS A 97 -0.74 9.15 -8.70
N LEU A 98 -0.12 8.78 -7.58
CA LEU A 98 -0.79 8.29 -6.38
C LEU A 98 -0.22 9.01 -5.15
N LYS A 99 -1.04 9.80 -4.47
CA LYS A 99 -0.65 10.44 -3.21
C LYS A 99 -0.57 9.37 -2.10
N PRO A 100 0.55 9.27 -1.37
CA PRO A 100 0.66 8.34 -0.23
C PRO A 100 -0.30 8.79 0.87
N ASN A 101 -0.93 7.85 1.56
CA ASN A 101 -1.89 8.15 2.63
C ASN A 101 -1.42 7.74 4.02
N LEU A 102 -0.18 7.25 4.12
CA LEU A 102 0.47 6.85 5.38
C LEU A 102 -0.36 5.84 6.19
N GLY A 103 -1.13 5.00 5.51
CA GLY A 103 -2.04 4.03 6.14
C GLY A 103 -3.41 4.59 6.52
N LYS A 104 -3.62 5.91 6.44
CA LYS A 104 -4.90 6.59 6.72
C LYS A 104 -5.74 6.65 5.45
N PHE A 105 -6.48 5.59 5.16
CA PHE A 105 -7.30 5.50 3.94
C PHE A 105 -8.68 6.16 4.06
N THR A 106 -9.22 6.33 5.27
CA THR A 106 -10.49 7.01 5.53
C THR A 106 -10.35 8.53 5.48
N THR A 107 -9.29 9.05 6.08
CA THR A 107 -8.96 10.48 6.11
C THR A 107 -7.49 10.68 5.68
N PRO A 108 -7.22 10.67 4.36
CA PRO A 108 -5.87 10.83 3.85
C PRO A 108 -5.24 12.17 4.25
N PRO A 109 -3.98 12.19 4.70
CA PRO A 109 -3.30 13.41 5.11
C PRO A 109 -2.96 14.32 3.92
N ASP A 110 -2.65 15.58 4.22
CA ASP A 110 -2.15 16.54 3.23
C ASP A 110 -0.68 16.38 2.90
N TRP A 111 -0.23 17.01 1.81
CA TRP A 111 1.17 16.96 1.39
C TRP A 111 2.12 17.50 2.46
N GLN A 112 1.69 18.48 3.26
CA GLN A 112 2.48 19.00 4.39
C GLN A 112 2.78 17.91 5.42
N ASP A 113 1.78 17.11 5.79
CA ASP A 113 1.93 15.99 6.72
C ASP A 113 2.76 14.85 6.13
N ILE A 114 2.60 14.58 4.83
CA ILE A 114 3.40 13.58 4.10
C ILE A 114 4.88 14.00 4.07
N LEU A 115 5.18 15.25 3.75
CA LEU A 115 6.55 15.78 3.75
C LEU A 115 7.14 15.78 5.17
N ARG A 116 6.31 16.04 6.19
CA ARG A 116 6.71 15.93 7.60
C ARG A 116 7.04 14.49 7.98
N TYR A 117 6.29 13.51 7.48
CA TYR A 117 6.56 12.09 7.71
C TYR A 117 7.90 11.65 7.11
N PHE A 118 8.21 12.11 5.89
CA PHE A 118 9.48 11.80 5.23
C PHE A 118 10.64 12.72 5.66
N ARG A 119 10.45 13.58 6.67
CA ARG A 119 11.45 14.58 7.06
C ARG A 119 12.81 13.96 7.38
N GLY A 120 13.86 14.51 6.78
CA GLY A 120 15.24 14.02 6.96
C GLY A 120 15.61 12.83 6.08
N SER A 121 14.73 12.41 5.17
CA SER A 121 15.03 11.39 4.15
C SER A 121 15.25 12.00 2.76
N GLU A 122 15.92 11.27 1.87
CA GLU A 122 16.06 11.66 0.46
C GLU A 122 14.70 11.82 -0.25
N LEU A 123 13.67 11.09 0.21
CA LEU A 123 12.31 11.16 -0.34
C LEU A 123 11.62 12.50 -0.08
N GLN A 124 11.93 13.19 1.01
CA GLN A 124 11.39 14.52 1.27
C GLN A 124 11.74 15.47 0.13
N ASN A 125 13.04 15.57 -0.20
CA ASN A 125 13.53 16.41 -1.28
C ASN A 125 12.95 15.99 -2.63
N TYR A 126 12.80 14.69 -2.86
CA TYR A 126 12.21 14.15 -4.08
C TYR A 126 10.74 14.59 -4.25
N PHE A 127 9.91 14.44 -3.20
CA PHE A 127 8.51 14.85 -3.25
C PHE A 127 8.34 16.37 -3.36
N THR A 128 9.18 17.16 -2.68
CA THR A 128 9.19 18.61 -2.85
C THR A 128 9.42 19.00 -4.31
N LYS A 129 10.40 18.39 -4.99
CA LYS A 129 10.66 18.65 -6.42
C LYS A 129 9.49 18.27 -7.34
N ILE A 130 8.74 17.22 -7.01
CA ILE A 130 7.53 16.84 -7.76
C ILE A 130 6.44 17.89 -7.57
N LEU A 131 6.25 18.37 -6.32
CA LEU A 131 5.19 19.32 -5.99
C LEU A 131 5.45 20.72 -6.55
N GLU A 132 6.71 21.14 -6.61
CA GLU A 132 7.12 22.40 -7.22
C GLU A 132 7.19 22.34 -8.76
N GLU A 133 6.69 21.26 -9.38
CA GLU A 133 6.75 20.97 -10.83
C GLU A 133 8.15 20.93 -11.46
N ASN A 134 9.20 21.00 -10.63
CA ASN A 134 10.60 20.92 -11.03
C ASN A 134 11.02 19.51 -11.50
N LEU A 135 10.21 18.49 -11.24
CA LEU A 135 10.46 17.11 -11.65
C LEU A 135 9.18 16.43 -12.14
N LYS A 136 9.09 16.20 -13.46
CA LYS A 136 7.99 15.48 -14.10
C LYS A 136 8.39 14.05 -14.41
N ALA A 137 7.77 13.10 -13.70
CA ALA A 137 7.99 11.68 -13.93
C ALA A 137 7.10 11.14 -15.06
N ILE A 138 7.69 10.37 -15.98
CA ILE A 138 6.96 9.63 -17.02
C ILE A 138 6.96 8.15 -16.66
N LEU A 139 5.77 7.55 -16.63
CA LEU A 139 5.59 6.12 -16.41
C LEU A 139 5.18 5.43 -17.70
N LYS A 140 5.95 4.42 -18.10
CA LYS A 140 5.52 3.46 -19.12
C LYS A 140 4.37 2.61 -18.54
N PRO A 141 3.18 2.56 -19.19
CA PRO A 141 2.08 1.72 -18.74
C PRO A 141 2.50 0.25 -18.66
N GLN A 142 2.05 -0.43 -17.59
CA GLN A 142 2.31 -1.87 -17.41
C GLN A 142 1.47 -2.72 -18.38
N TYR A 143 0.20 -2.34 -18.60
CA TYR A 143 -0.76 -3.07 -19.42
C TYR A 143 -0.72 -2.56 -20.86
N VAL A 144 -0.03 -3.31 -21.73
CA VAL A 144 0.19 -2.93 -23.15
C VAL A 144 -1.11 -2.98 -23.94
N ASP A 145 -2.00 -3.92 -23.61
CA ASP A 145 -3.34 -4.08 -24.16
C ASP A 145 -4.24 -2.85 -23.94
N GLN A 146 -3.97 -2.06 -22.90
CA GLN A 146 -4.74 -0.85 -22.58
C GLN A 146 -4.20 0.40 -23.27
N ILE A 147 -3.03 0.33 -23.92
CA ILE A 147 -2.39 1.48 -24.57
C ILE A 147 -3.24 2.06 -25.71
N PRO A 148 -3.82 1.27 -26.64
CA PRO A 148 -4.64 1.83 -27.71
C PRO A 148 -5.83 2.64 -27.18
N ARG A 149 -6.47 2.16 -26.12
CA ARG A 149 -7.60 2.88 -25.46
C ARG A 149 -7.14 4.15 -24.77
N ALA A 150 -5.99 4.11 -24.08
CA ALA A 150 -5.44 5.28 -23.39
C ALA A 150 -4.90 6.35 -24.36
N ALA A 151 -4.42 5.95 -25.54
CA ALA A 151 -3.92 6.86 -26.58
C ALA A 151 -5.05 7.54 -27.39
N GLN A 152 -6.26 6.99 -27.36
CA GLN A 152 -7.44 7.53 -28.02
C GLN A 152 -8.14 8.64 -27.22
N VAL A 153 -7.84 8.79 -25.93
CA VAL A 153 -8.31 9.90 -25.11
C VAL A 153 -7.32 11.06 -25.27
N LYS A 154 -7.52 11.87 -26.31
CA LYS A 154 -6.96 13.22 -26.41
C LYS A 154 -8.09 14.23 -26.30
#